data_AF-A0AAE9EQF0-F1
#
_entry.id   AF-A0AAE9EQF0-F1
#
_cell.length_a   1.000
_cell.length_b   1.000
_cell.length_c   1.000
_cell.angle_alpha   90.00
_cell.angle_beta   90.00
_cell.angle_gamma   90.00
#
_symmetry.space_group_name_H-M   'P 1'
#
loop_
_entity.id
_entity.type
_entity.pdbx_description
1 polymer ?
#
loop_
_entity_poly.entity_id
_entity_poly.type
_entity_poly.pdbx_seq_one_letter_code
_entity_poly.pdbx_strand_id
1 'polypeptide(L)'
;MIVMTAVCCWMFWMMIFLHQLNPLIAHKSTSKKQRTFLNVPDFREFNNLSYGNDTTCVLCDIYTVTSITQTDSSNGIKIAVKVDGQNSCPVDAGSNVHTFTNGNNGYTMTYSDPTWTISITKSCPNSSWRMFARPAGPFCIKVSSSNQGVSRNNATVICNTTTNAWLTGFNGIAEFNYIFDTARSLFPTPLNYQYLSVWFSGLMRSTCADTPQTTNCTGFAAFGEFPSQTNWDLYKFPSGYPNFTILSSGYYQRCLQLAWSQELTAYNGMVINAA
;
A
#
# COMPACT_ATOMS: atom_id res chain seq x y z
N MET A 1 -33.50 14.32 45.18
CA MET A 1 -32.16 14.90 44.97
C MET A 1 -31.21 13.95 44.24
N ILE A 2 -31.70 13.19 43.23
CA ILE A 2 -30.91 12.22 42.43
C ILE A 2 -30.86 12.64 40.94
N VAL A 3 -31.72 13.58 40.53
CA VAL A 3 -31.80 14.05 39.13
C VAL A 3 -30.65 14.99 38.77
N MET A 4 -30.10 15.76 39.73
CA MET A 4 -29.02 16.71 39.45
C MET A 4 -27.66 16.05 39.19
N THR A 5 -27.37 14.87 39.77
CA THR A 5 -26.08 14.18 39.55
C THR A 5 -26.00 13.51 38.18
N ALA A 6 -27.12 13.05 37.62
CA ALA A 6 -27.14 12.44 36.28
C ALA A 6 -26.85 13.47 35.16
N VAL A 7 -27.30 14.72 35.31
CA VAL A 7 -27.09 15.78 34.31
C VAL A 7 -25.62 16.21 34.27
N CYS A 8 -24.94 16.27 35.43
CA CYS A 8 -23.52 16.60 35.50
C CYS A 8 -22.63 15.53 34.83
N CYS A 9 -22.95 14.25 34.99
CA CYS A 9 -22.21 13.16 34.32
C CYS A 9 -22.41 13.17 32.81
N TRP A 10 -23.59 13.53 32.32
CA TRP A 10 -23.87 13.61 30.88
C TRP A 10 -23.19 14.80 30.21
N MET A 11 -23.13 15.96 30.89
CA MET A 11 -22.40 17.14 30.41
C MET A 11 -20.88 16.93 30.32
N PHE A 12 -20.30 16.18 31.27
CA PHE A 12 -18.86 15.86 31.23
C PHE A 12 -18.51 14.99 30.01
N TRP A 13 -19.35 14.00 29.68
CA TRP A 13 -19.17 13.17 28.49
C TRP A 13 -19.38 13.95 27.18
N MET A 14 -20.33 14.88 27.13
CA MET A 14 -20.54 15.75 25.97
C MET A 14 -19.37 16.73 25.74
N MET A 15 -18.78 17.30 26.80
CA MET A 15 -17.60 18.17 26.65
C MET A 15 -16.37 17.40 26.14
N ILE A 16 -16.15 16.17 26.61
CA ILE A 16 -15.07 15.31 26.08
C ILE A 16 -15.34 14.96 24.62
N PHE A 17 -16.59 14.64 24.25
CA PHE A 17 -16.94 14.27 22.87
C PHE A 17 -16.80 15.46 21.90
N LEU A 18 -17.16 16.67 22.32
CA LEU A 18 -17.00 17.90 21.52
C LEU A 18 -15.53 18.32 21.38
N HIS A 19 -14.68 18.02 22.37
CA HIS A 19 -13.23 18.27 22.26
C HIS A 19 -12.56 17.33 21.24
N GLN A 20 -13.08 16.11 21.03
CA GLN A 20 -12.59 15.16 20.02
C GLN A 20 -13.05 15.49 18.60
N LEU A 21 -14.13 16.28 18.45
CA LEU A 21 -14.70 16.64 17.14
C LEU A 21 -14.10 17.92 16.52
N ASN A 22 -13.19 18.61 17.21
CA ASN A 22 -12.61 19.86 16.69
C ASN A 22 -11.09 19.79 16.41
N PRO A 23 -10.70 19.18 15.28
CA PRO A 23 -9.52 19.64 14.57
C PRO A 23 -9.81 19.95 13.09
N LEU A 24 -11.03 20.34 12.71
CA LEU A 24 -11.40 20.52 11.29
C LEU A 24 -12.12 21.84 10.98
N ILE A 25 -11.68 22.97 11.54
CA ILE A 25 -11.82 24.27 10.85
C ILE A 25 -10.55 25.11 11.05
N ALA A 26 -9.60 24.97 10.13
CA ALA A 26 -8.59 25.98 9.85
C ALA A 26 -8.18 25.94 8.37
N HIS A 27 -8.75 26.88 7.62
CA HIS A 27 -8.21 27.67 6.50
C HIS A 27 -7.26 27.07 5.42
N LYS A 28 -7.60 27.39 4.16
CA LYS A 28 -6.81 27.21 2.92
C LYS A 28 -5.39 27.79 2.98
N SER A 29 -4.40 27.02 2.52
CA SER A 29 -3.37 27.32 1.50
C SER A 29 -1.96 26.81 1.85
N THR A 30 -1.35 26.14 0.85
CA THR A 30 0.09 25.94 0.57
C THR A 30 0.95 24.98 1.43
N SER A 31 1.50 23.97 0.71
CA SER A 31 2.50 22.93 1.05
C SER A 31 2.18 21.95 2.20
N LYS A 32 2.07 20.67 1.85
CA LYS A 32 1.76 19.57 2.78
C LYS A 32 2.92 19.36 3.77
N LYS A 33 2.76 19.80 5.02
CA LYS A 33 3.47 19.24 6.19
C LYS A 33 2.78 17.94 6.57
N GLN A 34 3.37 16.80 6.23
CA GLN A 34 2.87 15.48 6.60
C GLN A 34 3.46 15.09 7.96
N ARG A 35 2.61 15.05 8.99
CA ARG A 35 2.93 14.57 10.33
C ARG A 35 2.39 13.14 10.41
N THR A 36 3.27 12.13 10.38
CA THR A 36 2.86 10.72 10.52
C THR A 36 3.71 10.05 11.58
N PHE A 37 3.07 9.62 12.67
CA PHE A 37 3.59 8.61 13.58
C PHE A 37 3.36 7.25 12.92
N LEU A 38 4.42 6.48 12.70
CA LEU A 38 4.34 5.08 12.30
C LEU A 38 5.23 4.27 13.24
N ASN A 39 4.60 3.54 14.17
CA ASN A 39 5.21 2.34 14.77
C ASN A 39 5.37 1.33 13.64
N VAL A 40 6.61 1.04 13.25
CA VAL A 40 6.92 0.08 12.18
C VAL A 40 7.38 -1.23 12.85
N PRO A 41 6.61 -2.33 12.75
CA PRO A 41 7.11 -3.65 13.14
C PRO A 41 8.17 -4.11 12.13
N ASP A 42 9.13 -4.89 12.63
CA ASP A 42 10.29 -5.47 11.95
C ASP A 42 10.06 -5.87 10.47
N PHE A 43 10.46 -5.00 9.53
CA PHE A 43 10.49 -5.29 8.10
C PHE A 43 11.94 -5.66 7.72
N ARG A 44 12.17 -6.87 7.22
CA ARG A 44 13.47 -7.27 6.65
C ARG A 44 13.54 -6.92 5.16
N GLU A 45 14.70 -6.39 4.76
CA GLU A 45 15.21 -6.26 3.38
C GLU A 45 14.38 -5.41 2.39
N PHE A 46 14.17 -4.14 2.69
CA PHE A 46 13.74 -3.16 1.69
C PHE A 46 14.82 -2.09 1.52
N ASN A 47 15.12 -1.73 0.27
CA ASN A 47 15.90 -0.54 -0.01
C ASN A 47 15.03 0.66 0.35
N ASN A 48 15.34 1.29 1.47
CA ASN A 48 14.55 2.38 2.00
C ASN A 48 15.40 3.65 2.08
N LEU A 49 14.73 4.78 1.88
CA LEU A 49 15.31 6.09 2.12
C LEU A 49 15.03 6.43 3.57
N SER A 50 16.07 6.61 4.39
CA SER A 50 15.92 7.11 5.75
C SER A 50 16.49 8.52 5.84
N TYR A 51 15.76 9.41 6.51
CA TYR A 51 16.27 10.73 6.87
C TYR A 51 15.89 11.08 8.30
N GLY A 52 16.77 11.80 8.98
CA GLY A 52 16.56 12.07 10.40
C GLY A 52 17.70 12.82 11.08
N ASN A 53 17.54 12.98 12.39
CA ASN A 53 18.54 13.45 13.33
C ASN A 53 18.73 12.41 14.45
N ASP A 54 19.53 12.72 15.46
CA ASP A 54 19.83 11.83 16.59
C ASP A 54 18.60 11.37 17.40
N THR A 55 17.42 11.97 17.19
CA THR A 55 16.19 11.72 17.96
C THR A 55 14.97 11.33 17.11
N THR A 56 14.99 11.59 15.81
CA THR A 56 13.86 11.41 14.91
C THR A 56 14.32 10.82 13.60
N CYS A 57 13.59 9.83 13.12
CA CYS A 57 13.93 9.09 11.92
C CYS A 57 12.68 8.80 11.12
N VAL A 58 12.73 9.17 9.85
CA VAL A 58 11.64 8.99 8.91
C VAL A 58 12.13 8.03 7.84
N LEU A 59 11.36 6.96 7.64
CA LEU A 59 11.56 6.01 6.57
C LEU A 59 10.61 6.35 5.42
N CYS A 60 11.14 6.41 4.22
CA CYS A 60 10.41 6.69 2.99
C CYS A 60 10.69 5.61 1.95
N ASP A 61 9.69 5.38 1.10
CA ASP A 61 9.87 4.62 -0.13
C ASP A 61 10.76 5.44 -1.07
N ILE A 62 11.92 4.89 -1.38
CA ILE A 62 12.95 5.51 -2.18
C ILE A 62 12.47 5.90 -3.59
N TYR A 63 11.48 5.21 -4.15
CA TYR A 63 10.94 5.52 -5.48
C TYR A 63 9.92 6.67 -5.49
N THR A 64 9.54 7.20 -4.32
CA THR A 64 8.54 8.27 -4.19
C THR A 64 9.15 9.64 -3.90
N VAL A 65 10.43 9.70 -3.56
CA VAL A 65 11.11 10.94 -3.15
C VAL A 65 12.11 11.35 -4.22
N THR A 66 11.91 12.54 -4.78
CA THR A 66 12.80 13.14 -5.78
C THR A 66 13.75 14.17 -5.19
N SER A 67 13.35 14.83 -4.09
CA SER A 67 14.19 15.75 -3.35
C SER A 67 13.84 15.81 -1.87
N ILE A 68 14.84 16.12 -1.06
CA ILE A 68 14.69 16.47 0.36
C ILE A 68 15.36 17.82 0.53
N THR A 69 14.66 18.79 1.12
CA THR A 69 15.20 20.14 1.36
C THR A 69 15.21 20.43 2.85
N GLN A 70 16.37 20.78 3.39
CA GLN A 70 16.50 21.29 4.75
C GLN A 70 15.87 22.70 4.82
N THR A 71 15.06 22.94 5.85
CA THR A 71 14.39 24.23 6.06
C THR A 71 15.13 25.07 7.10
N ASP A 72 14.89 26.39 7.13
CA ASP A 72 15.59 27.30 8.06
C ASP A 72 15.34 26.98 9.55
N SER A 73 14.24 26.28 9.86
CA SER A 73 13.97 25.76 11.21
C SER A 73 14.89 24.62 11.66
N SER A 74 15.82 24.19 10.80
CA SER A 74 16.82 23.14 11.06
C SER A 74 18.26 23.68 11.10
N ASN A 75 18.45 25.00 11.20
CA ASN A 75 19.78 25.57 11.45
C ASN A 75 20.37 25.02 12.76
N GLY A 76 21.48 24.29 12.65
CA GLY A 76 22.13 23.62 13.77
C GLY A 76 21.62 22.21 14.10
N ILE A 77 20.61 21.70 13.38
CA ILE A 77 20.15 20.31 13.48
C ILE A 77 20.91 19.48 12.45
N LYS A 78 21.63 18.45 12.90
CA LYS A 78 22.28 17.48 12.01
C LYS A 78 21.22 16.69 11.27
N ILE A 79 21.24 16.73 9.94
CA ILE A 79 20.35 15.92 9.10
C ILE A 79 21.22 14.97 8.30
N ALA A 80 20.89 13.68 8.38
CA ALA A 80 21.49 12.65 7.56
C ALA A 80 20.43 12.06 6.62
N VAL A 81 20.83 11.81 5.38
CA VAL A 81 20.01 11.12 4.38
C VAL A 81 20.77 9.87 3.93
N LYS A 82 20.15 8.72 4.11
CA LYS A 82 20.73 7.41 3.79
C LYS A 82 19.80 6.63 2.89
N VAL A 83 20.40 6.05 1.85
CA VAL A 83 19.81 5.03 1.00
C VAL A 83 20.55 3.73 1.27
N ASP A 84 19.87 2.77 1.89
CA ASP A 84 20.45 1.47 2.21
C ASP A 84 19.36 0.38 2.25
N GLY A 85 19.79 -0.87 2.15
CA GLY A 85 18.93 -2.05 2.34
C GLY A 85 18.59 -2.32 3.81
N GLN A 86 19.18 -1.55 4.73
CA GLN A 86 18.89 -1.62 6.16
C GLN A 86 17.82 -0.61 6.54
N ASN A 87 16.76 -1.08 7.20
CA ASN A 87 15.66 -0.27 7.76
C ASN A 87 16.07 0.47 9.04
N SER A 88 17.25 1.09 9.00
CA SER A 88 17.87 1.76 10.13
C SER A 88 18.26 3.18 9.77
N CYS A 89 18.18 4.03 10.79
CA CYS A 89 18.67 5.38 10.72
C CYS A 89 20.20 5.36 10.59
N PRO A 90 20.81 6.39 10.00
CA PRO A 90 22.26 6.52 9.97
C PRO A 90 22.79 6.55 11.41
N VAL A 91 23.57 5.55 11.80
CA VAL A 91 24.09 5.43 13.18
C VAL A 91 25.29 6.34 13.43
N ASP A 92 25.98 6.77 12.35
CA ASP A 92 27.20 7.60 12.41
C ASP A 92 27.10 8.80 11.45
N ALA A 93 26.17 9.72 11.72
CA ALA A 93 26.15 11.03 11.05
C ALA A 93 27.31 11.90 11.57
N GLY A 94 28.54 11.59 11.12
CA GLY A 94 29.76 12.29 11.54
C GLY A 94 29.85 13.78 11.13
N SER A 95 28.87 14.28 10.37
CA SER A 95 28.80 15.64 9.83
C SER A 95 27.36 16.17 9.80
N ASN A 96 27.19 17.50 9.68
CA ASN A 96 25.89 18.17 9.58
C ASN A 96 25.05 17.69 8.38
N VAL A 97 25.74 17.15 7.36
CA VAL A 97 25.21 16.55 6.14
C VAL A 97 25.90 15.20 5.98
N HIS A 98 25.16 14.10 6.03
CA HIS A 98 25.69 12.77 5.75
C HIS A 98 24.87 12.14 4.62
N THR A 99 25.58 11.71 3.57
CA THR A 99 25.03 11.08 2.37
C THR A 99 25.63 9.68 2.29
N PHE A 100 24.79 8.65 2.40
CA PHE A 100 25.23 7.27 2.23
C PHE A 100 24.37 6.56 1.21
N THR A 101 25.01 5.87 0.28
CA THR A 101 24.38 5.01 -0.72
C THR A 101 25.06 3.66 -0.71
N ASN A 102 24.35 2.61 -0.30
CA ASN A 102 24.81 1.23 -0.46
C ASN A 102 23.79 0.48 -1.32
N GLY A 103 24.24 0.00 -2.48
CA GLY A 103 23.45 -0.95 -3.28
C GLY A 103 23.17 -0.56 -4.74
N ASN A 104 23.26 -1.59 -5.57
CA ASN A 104 23.17 -1.68 -7.04
C ASN A 104 21.82 -1.32 -7.68
N ASN A 105 20.99 -0.48 -7.08
CA ASN A 105 19.64 -0.20 -7.61
C ASN A 105 19.55 0.98 -8.58
N GLY A 106 20.70 1.49 -9.04
CA GLY A 106 20.73 2.53 -10.08
C GLY A 106 20.31 3.91 -9.58
N TYR A 107 20.56 4.21 -8.31
CA TYR A 107 20.30 5.51 -7.71
C TYR A 107 21.56 6.36 -7.64
N THR A 108 21.39 7.66 -7.83
CA THR A 108 22.39 8.67 -7.51
C THR A 108 21.76 9.71 -6.59
N MET A 109 22.48 10.08 -5.54
CA MET A 109 22.08 11.14 -4.63
C MET A 109 23.14 12.21 -4.65
N THR A 110 22.73 13.45 -4.93
CA THR A 110 23.61 14.62 -4.90
C THR A 110 23.12 15.59 -3.84
N TYR A 111 24.05 16.24 -3.14
CA TYR A 111 23.73 17.31 -2.21
C TYR A 111 24.17 18.65 -2.79
N SER A 112 23.24 19.59 -2.89
CA SER A 112 23.49 21.00 -3.20
C SER A 112 22.72 21.80 -2.16
N ASP A 113 23.45 22.37 -1.21
CA ASP A 113 22.89 23.07 -0.04
C ASP A 113 21.69 23.97 -0.40
N PRO A 114 20.53 23.83 0.27
CA PRO A 114 20.20 22.94 1.39
C PRO A 114 19.47 21.64 0.97
N THR A 115 19.65 21.19 -0.28
CA THR A 115 18.81 20.15 -0.91
C THR A 115 19.58 18.91 -1.32
N TRP A 116 19.07 17.73 -0.96
CA TRP A 116 19.42 16.45 -1.55
C TRP A 116 18.52 16.19 -2.76
N THR A 117 19.13 15.91 -3.91
CA THR A 117 18.44 15.46 -5.12
C THR A 117 18.65 13.97 -5.29
N ILE A 118 17.57 13.23 -5.48
CA ILE A 118 17.58 11.77 -5.65
C ILE A 118 17.19 11.48 -7.09
N SER A 119 18.10 10.84 -7.83
CA SER A 119 17.90 10.45 -9.22
C SER A 119 17.89 8.93 -9.34
N ILE A 120 16.96 8.42 -10.15
CA ILE A 120 16.75 6.99 -10.38
C ILE A 120 16.99 6.74 -11.86
N THR A 121 17.92 5.85 -12.20
CA THR A 121 18.22 5.50 -13.60
C THR A 121 17.16 4.60 -14.22
N LYS A 122 16.37 3.89 -13.41
CA LYS A 122 15.23 3.09 -13.86
C LYS A 122 13.93 3.90 -13.76
N SER A 123 13.12 3.82 -14.81
CA SER A 123 11.81 4.46 -14.89
C SER A 123 10.73 3.46 -15.28
N CYS A 124 9.51 3.73 -14.86
CA CYS A 124 8.36 2.99 -15.37
C CYS A 124 8.05 3.39 -16.82
N PRO A 125 7.29 2.55 -17.57
CA PRO A 125 7.05 2.78 -19.00
C PRO A 125 6.49 4.17 -19.34
N ASN A 126 5.65 4.74 -18.47
CA ASN A 126 5.14 6.10 -18.57
C ASN A 126 4.53 6.56 -17.22
N SER A 127 4.00 7.78 -17.17
CA SER A 127 3.42 8.38 -15.97
C SER A 127 2.16 7.70 -15.43
N SER A 128 1.52 6.79 -16.18
CA SER A 128 0.38 5.99 -15.68
C SER A 128 0.80 4.79 -14.84
N TRP A 129 2.11 4.56 -14.69
CA TRP A 129 2.70 3.52 -13.86
C TRP A 129 3.40 4.15 -12.65
N ARG A 130 3.26 3.50 -11.50
CA ARG A 130 3.98 3.88 -10.28
C ARG A 130 5.02 2.83 -9.94
N MET A 131 6.22 3.28 -9.60
CA MET A 131 7.33 2.42 -9.20
C MET A 131 7.29 2.13 -7.70
N PHE A 132 7.65 0.90 -7.34
CA PHE A 132 7.71 0.38 -5.97
C PHE A 132 8.97 -0.46 -5.77
N ALA A 133 9.42 -0.56 -4.52
CA ALA A 133 10.50 -1.44 -4.12
C ALA A 133 9.99 -2.86 -3.84
N ARG A 134 10.56 -3.87 -4.51
CA ARG A 134 10.41 -5.29 -4.16
C ARG A 134 11.77 -5.95 -3.91
N PRO A 135 11.82 -7.11 -3.22
CA PRO A 135 13.07 -7.87 -3.05
C PRO A 135 13.76 -8.26 -4.37
N ALA A 136 12.97 -8.51 -5.43
CA ALA A 136 13.48 -8.80 -6.76
C ALA A 136 14.00 -7.55 -7.52
N GLY A 137 13.89 -6.35 -6.93
CA GLY A 137 14.24 -5.07 -7.52
C GLY A 137 13.04 -4.15 -7.75
N PRO A 138 13.26 -2.96 -8.35
CA PRO A 138 12.20 -2.03 -8.73
C PRO A 138 11.10 -2.69 -9.55
N PHE A 139 9.85 -2.38 -9.21
CA PHE A 139 8.66 -2.97 -9.82
C PHE A 139 7.62 -1.89 -10.12
N CYS A 140 7.05 -1.90 -11.32
CA CYS A 140 6.06 -0.90 -11.74
C CYS A 140 4.65 -1.47 -11.69
N ILE A 141 3.71 -0.74 -11.09
CA ILE A 141 2.31 -1.12 -10.96
C ILE A 141 1.42 -0.05 -11.57
N LYS A 142 0.45 -0.49 -12.37
CA LYS A 142 -0.65 0.31 -12.90
C LYS A 142 -1.97 -0.38 -12.58
N VAL A 143 -2.94 0.41 -12.16
CA VAL A 143 -4.34 -0.04 -12.03
C VAL A 143 -5.09 0.46 -13.25
N SER A 144 -5.81 -0.46 -13.89
CA SER A 144 -6.66 -0.16 -15.05
C SER A 144 -8.12 -0.41 -14.68
N SER A 145 -9.00 0.42 -15.19
CA SER A 145 -10.46 0.24 -15.09
C SER A 145 -11.04 -0.16 -16.44
N SER A 146 -12.23 -0.74 -16.39
CA SER A 146 -13.07 -1.01 -17.55
C SER A 146 -14.52 -0.76 -17.17
N ASN A 147 -15.27 -0.12 -18.08
CA ASN A 147 -16.69 0.18 -17.87
C ASN A 147 -17.57 -1.04 -18.09
N GLN A 148 -17.07 -2.05 -18.80
CA GLN A 148 -17.69 -3.36 -18.90
C GLN A 148 -17.00 -4.28 -17.90
N GLY A 149 -17.75 -4.98 -17.04
CA GLY A 149 -17.18 -5.95 -16.13
C GLY A 149 -16.26 -6.92 -16.89
N VAL A 150 -15.03 -7.07 -16.42
CA VAL A 150 -13.99 -7.87 -17.10
C VAL A 150 -13.78 -9.15 -16.31
N SER A 151 -13.60 -10.29 -16.98
CA SER A 151 -13.15 -11.52 -16.33
C SER A 151 -11.65 -11.46 -16.04
N ARG A 152 -11.14 -12.28 -15.12
CA ARG A 152 -9.69 -12.34 -14.85
C ARG A 152 -8.89 -12.63 -16.14
N ASN A 153 -9.34 -13.57 -16.96
CA ASN A 153 -8.64 -13.94 -18.20
C ASN A 153 -8.56 -12.78 -19.17
N ASN A 154 -9.65 -12.02 -19.33
CA ASN A 154 -9.63 -10.82 -20.16
C ASN A 154 -8.73 -9.74 -19.55
N ALA A 155 -8.71 -9.58 -18.23
CA ALA A 155 -7.80 -8.66 -17.55
C ALA A 155 -6.32 -9.04 -17.79
N THR A 156 -5.98 -10.33 -17.72
CA THR A 156 -4.64 -10.85 -18.07
C THR A 156 -4.28 -10.54 -19.52
N VAL A 157 -5.21 -10.77 -20.46
CA VAL A 157 -4.99 -10.44 -21.88
C VAL A 157 -4.78 -8.95 -22.07
N ILE A 158 -5.55 -8.09 -21.39
CA ILE A 158 -5.38 -6.63 -21.45
C ILE A 158 -4.00 -6.23 -20.94
N CYS A 159 -3.57 -6.71 -19.76
CA CYS A 159 -2.24 -6.45 -19.22
C CYS A 159 -1.13 -6.89 -20.19
N ASN A 160 -1.28 -8.07 -20.80
CA ASN A 160 -0.26 -8.61 -21.70
C ASN A 160 -0.20 -7.83 -23.02
N THR A 161 -1.32 -7.70 -23.71
CA THR A 161 -1.38 -7.11 -25.06
C THR A 161 -1.18 -5.60 -25.09
N THR A 162 -1.70 -4.87 -24.10
CA THR A 162 -1.68 -3.40 -24.13
C THR A 162 -0.38 -2.85 -23.53
N THR A 163 0.22 -3.60 -22.61
CA THR A 163 1.30 -3.08 -21.77
C THR A 163 2.50 -4.00 -21.63
N ASN A 164 2.49 -5.17 -22.27
CA ASN A 164 3.51 -6.22 -22.09
C ASN A 164 3.75 -6.52 -20.60
N ALA A 165 2.66 -6.52 -19.82
CA ALA A 165 2.66 -6.68 -18.38
C ALA A 165 1.78 -7.87 -17.96
N TRP A 166 1.83 -8.21 -16.68
CA TRP A 166 1.03 -9.28 -16.10
C TRP A 166 0.18 -8.76 -14.94
N LEU A 167 -0.90 -9.47 -14.61
CA LEU A 167 -1.55 -9.29 -13.32
C LEU A 167 -0.51 -9.54 -12.23
N THR A 168 -0.46 -8.67 -11.23
CA THR A 168 0.50 -8.73 -10.12
C THR A 168 -0.27 -8.78 -8.80
N GLY A 169 0.37 -9.25 -7.73
CA GLY A 169 -0.11 -9.07 -6.36
C GLY A 169 0.51 -7.83 -5.70
N PHE A 170 0.44 -7.75 -4.38
CA PHE A 170 1.02 -6.67 -3.57
C PHE A 170 1.98 -7.23 -2.54
N ASN A 171 3.19 -6.69 -2.50
CA ASN A 171 4.25 -7.17 -1.61
C ASN A 171 4.39 -6.37 -0.30
N GLY A 172 3.61 -5.30 -0.14
CA GLY A 172 3.66 -4.45 1.04
C GLY A 172 2.53 -3.44 1.08
N ILE A 173 2.43 -2.72 2.21
CA ILE A 173 1.30 -1.82 2.48
C ILE A 173 1.24 -0.64 1.51
N ALA A 174 2.39 -0.16 1.02
CA ALA A 174 2.45 0.91 0.03
C ALA A 174 1.83 0.48 -1.32
N GLU A 175 2.15 -0.74 -1.79
CA GLU A 175 1.57 -1.30 -3.01
C GLU A 175 0.07 -1.57 -2.83
N PHE A 176 -0.31 -2.19 -1.70
CA PHE A 176 -1.70 -2.45 -1.36
C PHE A 176 -2.54 -1.17 -1.37
N ASN A 177 -2.12 -0.14 -0.62
CA ASN A 177 -2.84 1.13 -0.55
C ASN A 177 -2.94 1.80 -1.92
N TYR A 178 -1.85 1.79 -2.70
CA TYR A 178 -1.89 2.33 -4.06
C TYR A 178 -2.91 1.62 -4.93
N ILE A 179 -2.90 0.28 -4.96
CA ILE A 179 -3.85 -0.49 -5.76
C ILE A 179 -5.28 -0.22 -5.29
N PHE A 180 -5.51 -0.31 -3.99
CA PHE A 180 -6.81 -0.14 -3.36
C PHE A 180 -7.40 1.26 -3.60
N ASP A 181 -6.64 2.31 -3.29
CA ASP A 181 -7.11 3.68 -3.42
C ASP A 181 -7.27 4.10 -4.88
N THR A 182 -6.35 3.67 -5.75
CA THR A 182 -6.47 3.96 -7.19
C THR A 182 -7.69 3.27 -7.78
N ALA A 183 -7.91 1.98 -7.50
CA ALA A 183 -9.08 1.24 -7.97
C ALA A 183 -10.39 1.91 -7.52
N ARG A 184 -10.47 2.29 -6.24
CA ARG A 184 -11.62 3.00 -5.69
C ARG A 184 -11.84 4.37 -6.35
N SER A 185 -10.77 5.12 -6.60
CA SER A 185 -10.86 6.45 -7.21
C SER A 185 -11.33 6.43 -8.68
N LEU A 186 -11.10 5.32 -9.39
CA LEU A 186 -11.56 5.14 -10.76
C LEU A 186 -13.08 4.92 -10.86
N PHE A 187 -13.74 4.60 -9.75
CA PHE A 187 -15.18 4.42 -9.65
C PHE A 187 -15.76 5.26 -8.49
N PRO A 188 -15.76 6.60 -8.63
CA PRO A 188 -16.11 7.52 -7.53
C PRO A 188 -17.60 7.51 -7.19
N THR A 189 -18.45 7.10 -8.13
CA THR A 189 -19.90 7.02 -7.94
C THR A 189 -20.28 5.59 -7.52
N PRO A 190 -21.09 5.41 -6.46
CA PRO A 190 -21.67 4.11 -6.13
C PRO A 190 -22.45 3.56 -7.32
N LEU A 191 -22.25 2.28 -7.65
CA LEU A 191 -22.83 1.63 -8.83
C LEU A 191 -23.97 0.67 -8.44
N ASN A 192 -24.53 0.82 -7.24
CA ASN A 192 -25.53 -0.08 -6.64
C ASN A 192 -25.08 -1.55 -6.58
N TYR A 193 -23.78 -1.78 -6.37
CA TYR A 193 -23.24 -3.11 -6.05
C TYR A 193 -22.92 -3.16 -4.57
N GLN A 194 -23.00 -4.35 -3.95
CA GLN A 194 -22.62 -4.50 -2.53
C GLN A 194 -21.13 -4.15 -2.29
N TYR A 195 -20.29 -4.47 -3.28
CA TYR A 195 -18.88 -4.16 -3.33
C TYR A 195 -18.44 -4.02 -4.81
N LEU A 196 -17.32 -3.34 -5.02
CA LEU A 196 -16.58 -3.38 -6.27
C LEU A 196 -15.22 -4.04 -6.01
N SER A 197 -14.51 -4.41 -7.08
CA SER A 197 -13.27 -5.15 -6.93
C SER A 197 -12.29 -4.94 -8.08
N VAL A 198 -11.02 -5.20 -7.82
CA VAL A 198 -9.95 -5.20 -8.81
C VAL A 198 -9.31 -6.58 -8.88
N TRP A 199 -9.12 -7.08 -10.10
CA TRP A 199 -8.40 -8.33 -10.34
C TRP A 199 -6.91 -8.15 -10.06
N PHE A 200 -6.32 -9.14 -9.40
CA PHE A 200 -4.88 -9.20 -9.18
C PHE A 200 -4.39 -10.65 -9.43
N SER A 201 -3.09 -10.90 -9.27
CA SER A 201 -2.54 -12.28 -9.33
C SER A 201 -3.27 -13.25 -8.40
N GLY A 202 -3.26 -14.55 -8.68
CA GLY A 202 -3.98 -15.51 -7.84
C GLY A 202 -4.96 -16.32 -8.65
N LEU A 203 -4.44 -17.40 -9.23
CA LEU A 203 -5.25 -18.47 -9.80
C LEU A 203 -5.19 -19.67 -8.88
N MET A 204 -6.33 -20.30 -8.64
CA MET A 204 -6.41 -21.55 -7.91
C MET A 204 -5.54 -22.60 -8.59
N ARG A 205 -4.66 -23.23 -7.80
CA ARG A 205 -3.74 -24.25 -8.28
C ARG A 205 -4.54 -25.44 -8.82
N SER A 206 -4.07 -26.03 -9.92
CA SER A 206 -4.73 -27.19 -10.53
C SER A 206 -4.92 -28.35 -9.54
N THR A 207 -3.93 -28.61 -8.69
CA THR A 207 -4.02 -29.63 -7.62
C THR A 207 -5.19 -29.42 -6.66
N CYS A 208 -5.59 -28.16 -6.46
CA CYS A 208 -6.70 -27.80 -5.59
C CYS A 208 -8.05 -27.84 -6.29
N ALA A 209 -8.08 -27.76 -7.62
CA ALA A 209 -9.30 -27.87 -8.40
C ALA A 209 -9.94 -29.26 -8.30
N ASP A 210 -9.11 -30.30 -8.16
CA ASP A 210 -9.56 -31.70 -8.12
C ASP A 210 -9.80 -32.19 -6.68
N THR A 211 -9.09 -31.61 -5.69
CA THR A 211 -9.16 -32.01 -4.27
C THR A 211 -9.18 -30.79 -3.32
N PRO A 212 -10.28 -30.01 -3.29
CA PRO A 212 -10.35 -28.74 -2.57
C PRO A 212 -10.28 -28.86 -1.03
N GLN A 213 -10.27 -30.08 -0.47
CA GLN A 213 -10.29 -30.32 0.98
C GLN A 213 -8.96 -30.80 1.57
N THR A 214 -7.86 -30.79 0.82
CA THR A 214 -6.53 -31.04 1.40
C THR A 214 -6.01 -29.79 2.11
N THR A 215 -5.18 -29.93 3.15
CA THR A 215 -4.63 -28.81 3.94
C THR A 215 -3.97 -27.74 3.05
N ASN A 216 -3.33 -28.17 1.95
CA ASN A 216 -2.64 -27.30 0.99
C ASN A 216 -3.58 -26.54 0.04
N CYS A 217 -4.89 -26.76 0.14
CA CYS A 217 -5.92 -26.18 -0.71
C CYS A 217 -6.95 -25.39 0.10
N THR A 218 -6.55 -24.92 1.28
CA THR A 218 -7.36 -24.05 2.14
C THR A 218 -6.77 -22.65 2.22
N GLY A 219 -7.63 -21.64 2.35
CA GLY A 219 -7.20 -20.24 2.47
C GLY A 219 -6.34 -19.78 1.27
N PHE A 220 -5.35 -18.93 1.57
CA PHE A 220 -4.44 -18.39 0.56
C PHE A 220 -3.62 -19.47 -0.16
N ALA A 221 -3.29 -20.58 0.51
CA ALA A 221 -2.41 -21.63 -0.02
C ALA A 221 -2.97 -22.34 -1.26
N ALA A 222 -4.29 -22.24 -1.49
CA ALA A 222 -4.97 -22.77 -2.66
C ALA A 222 -4.61 -22.02 -3.96
N PHE A 223 -4.03 -20.83 -3.88
CA PHE A 223 -3.78 -19.95 -5.02
C PHE A 223 -2.28 -19.83 -5.35
N GLY A 224 -1.97 -19.58 -6.61
CA GLY A 224 -0.62 -19.34 -7.13
C GLY A 224 -0.57 -18.21 -8.16
N GLU A 225 0.49 -18.17 -8.97
CA GLU A 225 0.75 -17.14 -9.99
C GLU A 225 1.05 -15.73 -9.44
N PHE A 226 1.93 -15.67 -8.43
CA PHE A 226 2.37 -14.43 -7.80
C PHE A 226 3.85 -14.14 -8.12
N PRO A 227 4.16 -13.58 -9.30
CA PRO A 227 5.53 -13.29 -9.68
C PRO A 227 6.16 -12.26 -8.75
N SER A 228 7.39 -12.54 -8.32
CA SER A 228 8.23 -11.62 -7.54
C SER A 228 7.60 -11.12 -6.23
N GLN A 229 6.79 -11.97 -5.59
CA GLN A 229 6.12 -11.67 -4.33
C GLN A 229 6.62 -12.60 -3.22
N THR A 230 6.87 -12.02 -2.05
CA THR A 230 7.42 -12.71 -0.87
C THR A 230 6.64 -12.45 0.42
N ASN A 231 5.74 -11.46 0.44
CA ASN A 231 4.91 -11.14 1.60
C ASN A 231 3.42 -11.42 1.32
N TRP A 232 2.74 -12.01 2.31
CA TRP A 232 1.32 -12.40 2.26
C TRP A 232 0.45 -11.82 3.38
N ASP A 233 0.99 -10.97 4.27
CA ASP A 233 0.32 -10.50 5.49
C ASP A 233 -0.96 -9.67 5.23
N LEU A 234 -1.05 -9.10 4.04
CA LEU A 234 -2.15 -8.26 3.59
C LEU A 234 -3.26 -9.05 2.89
N TYR A 235 -3.09 -10.35 2.69
CA TYR A 235 -4.06 -11.22 2.00
C TYR A 235 -5.10 -11.74 2.99
N LYS A 236 -5.96 -10.84 3.42
CA LYS A 236 -7.00 -11.12 4.42
C LYS A 236 -8.31 -11.45 3.73
N PHE A 237 -8.89 -12.61 4.04
CA PHE A 237 -10.18 -13.03 3.52
C PHE A 237 -11.30 -12.67 4.51
N PRO A 238 -12.49 -12.27 4.04
CA PRO A 238 -13.66 -12.17 4.91
C PRO A 238 -14.17 -13.56 5.29
N SER A 239 -15.06 -13.62 6.29
CA SER A 239 -15.67 -14.89 6.71
C SER A 239 -16.37 -15.59 5.55
N GLY A 240 -16.18 -16.90 5.42
CA GLY A 240 -16.72 -17.71 4.32
C GLY A 240 -15.88 -17.69 3.03
N TYR A 241 -14.74 -16.99 3.02
CA TYR A 241 -13.79 -16.95 1.91
C TYR A 241 -12.42 -17.53 2.29
N PRO A 242 -11.66 -18.05 1.32
CA PRO A 242 -12.07 -18.31 -0.06
C PRO A 242 -13.17 -19.38 -0.15
N ASN A 243 -14.12 -19.17 -1.04
CA ASN A 243 -15.25 -20.05 -1.27
C ASN A 243 -14.98 -20.99 -2.45
N PHE A 244 -14.75 -22.27 -2.19
CA PHE A 244 -14.48 -23.28 -3.23
C PHE A 244 -15.74 -23.94 -3.77
N THR A 245 -16.89 -23.26 -3.73
CA THR A 245 -18.14 -23.78 -4.29
C THR A 245 -18.08 -23.81 -5.82
N ILE A 246 -18.51 -24.92 -6.40
CA ILE A 246 -18.74 -25.04 -7.84
C ILE A 246 -20.02 -24.28 -8.16
N LEU A 247 -19.93 -23.29 -9.04
CA LEU A 247 -21.09 -22.56 -9.53
C LEU A 247 -21.98 -23.48 -10.37
N SER A 248 -23.24 -23.10 -10.57
CA SER A 248 -24.17 -23.83 -11.45
C SER A 248 -23.65 -24.00 -12.89
N SER A 249 -22.72 -23.15 -13.31
CA SER A 249 -22.00 -23.24 -14.58
C SER A 249 -20.89 -24.32 -14.62
N GLY A 250 -20.65 -25.04 -13.52
CA GLY A 250 -19.62 -26.08 -13.40
C GLY A 250 -18.21 -25.54 -13.08
N TYR A 251 -18.04 -24.23 -12.91
CA TYR A 251 -16.75 -23.60 -12.62
C TYR A 251 -16.62 -23.23 -11.14
N TYR A 252 -15.44 -23.44 -10.57
CA TYR A 252 -15.10 -22.93 -9.25
C TYR A 252 -14.84 -21.42 -9.30
N GLN A 253 -15.00 -20.74 -8.16
CA GLN A 253 -14.46 -19.40 -7.97
C GLN A 253 -12.94 -19.48 -7.81
N ARG A 254 -12.19 -19.49 -8.92
CA ARG A 254 -10.74 -19.81 -8.94
C ARG A 254 -9.83 -18.59 -8.90
N CYS A 255 -10.37 -17.38 -8.97
CA CYS A 255 -9.61 -16.18 -9.29
C CYS A 255 -9.68 -15.18 -8.13
N LEU A 256 -8.56 -14.58 -7.72
CA LEU A 256 -8.56 -13.62 -6.61
C LEU A 256 -8.86 -12.18 -7.05
N GLN A 257 -9.58 -11.46 -6.19
CA GLN A 257 -9.91 -10.05 -6.33
C GLN A 257 -9.74 -9.31 -5.01
N LEU A 258 -9.34 -8.04 -5.08
CA LEU A 258 -9.31 -7.14 -3.93
C LEU A 258 -10.59 -6.31 -3.95
N ALA A 259 -11.43 -6.50 -2.92
CA ALA A 259 -12.73 -5.86 -2.82
C ALA A 259 -12.66 -4.55 -2.03
N TRP A 260 -13.48 -3.58 -2.43
CA TRP A 260 -13.82 -2.42 -1.61
C TRP A 260 -15.34 -2.29 -1.50
N SER A 261 -15.78 -1.93 -0.30
CA SER A 261 -17.19 -1.88 0.02
C SER A 261 -17.86 -0.67 -0.62
N GLN A 262 -19.09 -0.86 -1.10
CA GLN A 262 -20.06 0.22 -1.26
C GLN A 262 -21.14 0.13 -0.16
N GLU A 263 -21.58 -1.09 0.16
CA GLU A 263 -22.56 -1.36 1.23
C GLU A 263 -22.05 -2.40 2.24
N LEU A 264 -21.34 -3.44 1.79
CA LEU A 264 -20.90 -4.56 2.64
C LEU A 264 -19.53 -4.27 3.27
N THR A 265 -19.50 -3.53 4.36
CA THR A 265 -18.26 -2.98 4.97
C THR A 265 -17.23 -4.06 5.34
N ALA A 266 -17.68 -5.27 5.66
CA ALA A 266 -16.83 -6.42 5.97
C ALA A 266 -15.88 -6.81 4.83
N TYR A 267 -16.15 -6.38 3.59
CA TYR A 267 -15.35 -6.73 2.40
C TYR A 267 -14.33 -5.64 2.07
N ASN A 268 -14.35 -4.51 2.78
CA ASN A 268 -13.50 -3.38 2.46
C ASN A 268 -12.02 -3.70 2.71
N GLY A 269 -11.22 -3.71 1.64
CA GLY A 269 -9.80 -4.05 1.72
C GLY A 269 -9.53 -5.55 1.87
N MET A 270 -10.54 -6.38 1.63
CA MET A 270 -10.42 -7.83 1.77
C MET A 270 -10.22 -8.50 0.41
N VAL A 271 -9.50 -9.63 0.44
CA VAL A 271 -9.36 -10.54 -0.69
C VAL A 271 -10.57 -11.46 -0.74
N ILE A 272 -11.16 -11.59 -1.91
CA ILE A 272 -12.20 -12.58 -2.21
C ILE A 272 -11.78 -13.41 -3.42
N ASN A 273 -12.42 -14.56 -3.61
CA ASN A 273 -12.30 -15.33 -4.85
C ASN A 273 -13.61 -15.26 -5.65
N ALA A 274 -13.47 -15.24 -6.96
CA ALA A 274 -14.54 -15.14 -7.95
C ALA A 274 -14.24 -16.08 -9.13
N ALA A 275 -15.25 -16.29 -9.98
CA ALA A 275 -15.11 -17.11 -11.19
C ALA A 275 -14.23 -16.44 -12.24
#